data_AF-A0A800M495-F1
#
_entry.id   AF-A0A800M495-F1
#
_cell.length_a   1.000
_cell.length_b   1.000
_cell.length_c   1.000
_cell.angle_alpha   90.00
_cell.angle_beta   90.00
_cell.angle_gamma   90.00
#
_symmetry.space_group_name_H-M   'P 1'
#
loop_
_entity.id
_entity.type
_entity.pdbx_description
1 polymer ?
#
loop_
_entity_poly.entity_id
_entity_poly.type
_entity_poly.pdbx_seq_one_letter_code
_entity_poly.pdbx_strand_id
1 'polypeptide(L)'
;MPYRYGLVVLVALGLALPALAQESASVIAAKQHLRALAPASALAGDDLADLRAIDSYPDRRTGATMVYLAQRHAGIEVYGAVQPVAVLPSGKTHGLAPRRFVRGLAQRVNATEPRLGPSAAVSSAEAHVRAFMSAATSEPEIATRTDAPNEGASAAP
;
A
#
# COMPACT_ATOMS: atom_id res chain seq x y z
N MET A 1 -22.09 -9.40 52.48
CA MET A 1 -22.41 -9.64 51.05
C MET A 1 -21.75 -8.59 50.14
N PRO A 2 -20.41 -8.54 49.98
CA PRO A 2 -19.74 -7.54 49.16
C PRO A 2 -19.73 -7.85 47.64
N TYR A 3 -20.00 -9.10 47.25
CA TYR A 3 -19.91 -9.56 45.86
C TYR A 3 -21.00 -9.04 44.92
N ARG A 4 -22.10 -8.49 45.45
CA ARG A 4 -23.24 -8.01 44.64
C ARG A 4 -22.89 -6.77 43.82
N TYR A 5 -22.03 -5.90 44.36
CA TYR A 5 -21.57 -4.70 43.66
C TYR A 5 -20.37 -4.98 42.75
N GLY A 6 -19.53 -5.98 43.09
CA GLY A 6 -18.41 -6.40 42.24
C GLY A 6 -18.86 -6.92 40.87
N LEU A 7 -19.96 -7.68 40.81
CA LEU A 7 -20.53 -8.15 39.56
C LEU A 7 -21.06 -6.99 38.69
N VAL A 8 -21.71 -5.99 39.30
CA VAL A 8 -22.26 -4.84 38.58
C VAL A 8 -21.15 -3.97 37.98
N VAL A 9 -20.07 -3.73 38.72
CA VAL A 9 -18.90 -2.98 38.22
C VAL A 9 -18.21 -3.74 37.08
N LEU A 10 -18.09 -5.07 37.19
CA LEU A 10 -17.44 -5.90 36.17
C LEU A 10 -18.28 -6.00 34.88
N VAL A 11 -19.61 -6.04 34.99
CA VAL A 11 -20.52 -5.96 33.84
C VAL A 11 -20.46 -4.58 33.17
N ALA A 12 -20.48 -3.50 33.95
CA ALA A 12 -20.36 -2.14 33.42
C ALA A 12 -19.01 -1.91 32.69
N LEU A 13 -17.92 -2.49 33.19
CA LEU A 13 -16.61 -2.42 32.54
C LEU A 13 -16.56 -3.24 31.23
N GLY A 14 -17.25 -4.38 31.17
CA GLY A 14 -17.35 -5.20 29.96
C GLY A 14 -18.15 -4.56 28.82
N LEU A 15 -19.17 -3.74 29.14
CA LEU A 15 -20.03 -3.06 28.17
C LEU A 15 -19.38 -1.82 27.52
N ALA A 16 -18.34 -1.23 28.13
CA ALA A 16 -17.69 -0.01 27.62
C ALA A 16 -16.57 -0.29 26.58
N LEU A 17 -16.06 -1.51 26.51
CA LEU A 17 -14.96 -1.90 25.61
C LEU A 17 -15.25 -1.76 24.09
N PRO A 18 -16.45 -2.07 23.55
CA PRO A 18 -16.69 -1.98 22.11
C PRO A 18 -16.73 -0.55 21.56
N ALA A 19 -16.88 0.47 22.41
CA ALA A 19 -16.92 1.87 21.98
C ALA A 19 -15.59 2.36 21.38
N LEU A 20 -14.47 1.75 21.76
CA LEU A 20 -13.13 2.13 21.28
C LEU A 20 -12.77 1.53 19.92
N ALA A 21 -13.53 0.55 19.43
CA ALA A 21 -13.28 -0.13 18.17
C ALA A 21 -14.17 0.35 17.02
N GLN A 22 -14.99 1.38 17.24
CA GLN A 22 -15.95 1.83 16.23
C GLN A 22 -15.24 2.60 15.11
N GLU A 23 -15.26 2.03 13.91
CA GLU A 23 -14.84 2.71 12.69
C GLU A 23 -15.71 3.95 12.42
N SER A 24 -15.12 5.02 11.89
CA SER A 24 -15.86 6.27 11.65
C SER A 24 -16.92 6.11 10.56
N ALA A 25 -18.00 6.89 10.65
CA ALA A 25 -19.09 6.83 9.67
C ALA A 25 -18.61 7.14 8.24
N SER A 26 -17.64 8.05 8.07
CA SER A 26 -17.04 8.36 6.77
C SER A 26 -16.29 7.17 6.18
N VAL A 27 -15.54 6.42 7.01
CA VAL A 27 -14.83 5.24 6.53
C VAL A 27 -15.80 4.13 6.15
N ILE A 28 -16.86 3.91 6.93
CA ILE A 28 -17.93 2.95 6.60
C ILE A 28 -18.57 3.32 5.26
N ALA A 29 -18.95 4.59 5.07
CA ALA A 29 -19.54 5.08 3.83
C ALA A 29 -18.59 4.90 2.63
N ALA A 30 -17.30 5.16 2.82
CA ALA A 30 -16.28 4.97 1.79
C ALA A 30 -16.14 3.49 1.36
N LYS A 31 -16.07 2.56 2.32
CA LYS A 31 -16.01 1.11 2.03
C LYS A 31 -17.26 0.63 1.31
N GLN A 32 -18.43 1.06 1.76
CA GLN A 32 -19.71 0.73 1.12
C GLN A 32 -19.78 1.27 -0.31
N HIS A 33 -19.35 2.50 -0.54
CA HIS A 33 -19.33 3.10 -1.86
C HIS A 33 -18.47 2.29 -2.85
N LEU A 34 -17.27 1.87 -2.45
CA LEU A 34 -16.41 1.06 -3.32
C LEU A 34 -17.03 -0.30 -3.62
N ARG A 35 -17.64 -0.97 -2.63
CA ARG A 35 -18.32 -2.26 -2.80
C ARG A 35 -19.54 -2.14 -3.71
N ALA A 36 -20.31 -1.06 -3.60
CA ALA A 36 -21.46 -0.79 -4.47
C ALA A 36 -21.04 -0.56 -5.93
N LEU A 37 -19.82 -0.05 -6.18
CA LEU A 37 -19.26 0.13 -7.52
C LEU A 37 -18.62 -1.13 -8.11
N ALA A 38 -18.49 -2.22 -7.32
CA ALA A 38 -17.88 -3.46 -7.77
C ALA A 38 -18.49 -3.98 -9.09
N PRO A 39 -19.83 -4.08 -9.26
CA PRO A 39 -20.43 -4.64 -10.48
C PRO A 39 -20.15 -3.82 -11.74
N ALA A 40 -19.93 -2.51 -11.60
CA ALA A 40 -19.61 -1.59 -12.69
C ALA A 40 -18.09 -1.41 -12.90
N SER A 41 -17.28 -2.12 -12.12
CA SER A 41 -15.83 -2.09 -12.20
C SER A 41 -15.31 -3.48 -12.56
N ALA A 42 -14.09 -3.57 -13.09
CA ALA A 42 -13.45 -4.85 -13.31
C ALA A 42 -12.78 -5.42 -12.04
N LEU A 43 -13.21 -4.99 -10.85
CA LEU A 43 -12.80 -5.54 -9.56
C LEU A 43 -13.84 -6.58 -9.13
N ALA A 44 -13.38 -7.76 -8.69
CA ALA A 44 -14.26 -8.75 -8.09
C ALA A 44 -14.69 -8.30 -6.69
N GLY A 45 -15.79 -8.87 -6.17
CA GLY A 45 -16.20 -8.63 -4.77
C GLY A 45 -15.08 -8.97 -3.78
N ASP A 46 -14.34 -10.04 -4.05
CA ASP A 46 -13.18 -10.48 -3.25
C ASP A 46 -12.03 -9.47 -3.24
N ASP A 47 -11.86 -8.69 -4.31
CA ASP A 47 -10.86 -7.61 -4.37
C ASP A 47 -11.17 -6.48 -3.37
N LEU A 48 -12.42 -6.40 -2.88
CA LEU A 48 -12.94 -5.35 -1.98
C LEU A 48 -13.39 -5.89 -0.61
N ALA A 49 -13.13 -7.17 -0.34
CA ALA A 49 -13.55 -7.83 0.89
C ALA A 49 -12.79 -7.29 2.11
N ASP A 50 -11.46 -7.18 2.00
CA ASP A 50 -10.56 -6.70 3.05
C ASP A 50 -10.01 -5.32 2.67
N LEU A 51 -10.71 -4.28 3.13
CA LEU A 51 -10.31 -2.88 2.97
C LEU A 51 -9.98 -2.29 4.35
N ARG A 52 -8.83 -1.62 4.45
CA ARG A 52 -8.41 -0.90 5.66
C ARG A 52 -8.27 0.59 5.36
N ALA A 53 -8.82 1.43 6.23
CA ALA A 53 -8.47 2.85 6.20
C ALA A 53 -7.07 3.04 6.76
N ILE A 54 -6.17 3.57 5.93
CA ILE A 54 -4.80 3.93 6.35
C ILE A 54 -4.72 5.38 6.79
N ASP A 55 -5.65 6.22 6.33
CA ASP A 55 -5.79 7.61 6.75
C ASP A 55 -7.23 8.10 6.52
N SER A 56 -7.66 9.06 7.34
CA SER A 56 -8.95 9.74 7.20
C SER A 56 -8.90 11.12 7.85
N TYR A 57 -9.10 12.17 7.06
CA TYR A 57 -9.12 13.54 7.59
C TYR A 57 -10.11 14.45 6.84
N PRO A 58 -10.66 15.46 7.53
CA PRO A 58 -11.49 16.48 6.88
C PRO A 58 -10.64 17.43 6.05
N ASP A 59 -11.00 17.62 4.78
CA ASP A 59 -10.49 18.69 3.94
C ASP A 59 -11.20 20.01 4.30
N ARG A 60 -10.43 20.96 4.83
CA ARG A 60 -10.93 22.28 5.28
C ARG A 60 -11.50 23.12 4.15
N ARG A 61 -11.05 22.93 2.91
CA ARG A 61 -11.47 23.74 1.76
C ARG A 61 -12.82 23.29 1.22
N THR A 62 -13.07 21.98 1.23
CA THR A 62 -14.28 21.39 0.64
C THR A 62 -15.30 20.95 1.69
N GLY A 63 -14.87 20.80 2.95
CA GLY A 63 -15.67 20.21 4.02
C GLY A 63 -15.83 18.68 3.88
N ALA A 64 -15.31 18.06 2.81
CA ALA A 64 -15.38 16.63 2.63
C ALA A 64 -14.37 15.92 3.55
N THR A 65 -14.73 14.72 4.03
CA THR A 65 -13.76 13.82 4.67
C THR A 65 -13.08 12.97 3.61
N MET A 66 -11.77 13.09 3.52
CA MET A 66 -10.92 12.29 2.64
C MET A 66 -10.56 11.00 3.36
N VAL A 67 -10.92 9.86 2.79
CA VAL A 67 -10.63 8.52 3.33
C VAL A 67 -9.73 7.78 2.34
N TYR A 68 -8.60 7.27 2.83
CA TYR A 68 -7.65 6.51 2.03
C TYR A 68 -7.77 5.03 2.41
N LEU A 69 -8.30 4.22 1.49
CA LEU A 69 -8.53 2.80 1.70
C LEU A 69 -7.43 1.98 1.02
N ALA A 70 -6.68 1.21 1.77
CA ALA A 70 -5.76 0.21 1.25
C ALA A 70 -6.49 -1.12 1.02
N GLN A 71 -6.19 -1.75 -0.12
CA GLN A 71 -6.58 -3.13 -0.41
C GLN A 71 -5.71 -4.11 0.38
N ARG A 72 -6.33 -5.13 0.96
CA ARG A 72 -5.66 -6.21 1.68
C ARG A 72 -6.10 -7.57 1.15
N HIS A 73 -5.28 -8.58 1.44
CA HIS A 73 -5.62 -9.97 1.27
C HIS A 73 -5.12 -10.76 2.46
N ALA A 74 -6.00 -11.52 3.11
CA ALA A 74 -5.71 -12.26 4.34
C ALA A 74 -5.02 -11.39 5.41
N GLY A 75 -5.43 -10.12 5.53
CA GLY A 75 -4.85 -9.18 6.48
C GLY A 75 -3.54 -8.51 6.04
N ILE A 76 -2.98 -8.87 4.88
CA ILE A 76 -1.72 -8.31 4.34
C ILE A 76 -2.06 -7.18 3.38
N GLU A 77 -1.45 -6.00 3.57
CA GLU A 77 -1.63 -4.86 2.69
C GLU A 77 -0.94 -5.05 1.35
N VAL A 78 -1.65 -4.72 0.27
CA VAL A 78 -1.09 -4.69 -1.08
C VAL A 78 -0.42 -3.33 -1.28
N TYR A 79 0.90 -3.34 -1.40
CA TYR A 79 1.69 -2.12 -1.58
C TYR A 79 1.21 -1.30 -2.80
N GLY A 80 0.94 -0.01 -2.58
CA GLY A 80 0.50 0.92 -3.62
C GLY A 80 -0.97 0.80 -4.04
N ALA A 81 -1.71 -0.20 -3.56
CA ALA A 81 -3.13 -0.39 -3.85
C ALA A 81 -4.00 0.42 -2.89
N VAL A 82 -3.90 1.75 -2.97
CA VAL A 82 -4.65 2.70 -2.14
C VAL A 82 -5.64 3.46 -3.01
N GLN A 83 -6.89 3.53 -2.55
CA GLN A 83 -7.97 4.25 -3.20
C GLN A 83 -8.49 5.39 -2.31
N PRO A 84 -8.32 6.65 -2.73
CA PRO A 84 -8.91 7.79 -2.04
C PRO A 84 -10.41 7.90 -2.35
N VAL A 85 -11.18 8.21 -1.32
CA VAL A 85 -12.64 8.40 -1.39
C VAL A 85 -13.00 9.66 -0.60
N ALA A 86 -13.76 10.55 -1.23
CA ALA A 86 -14.28 11.75 -0.58
C ALA A 86 -15.71 11.50 -0.08
N VAL A 87 -15.98 11.83 1.18
CA VAL A 87 -17.31 11.77 1.80
C VAL A 87 -17.75 13.19 2.13
N LEU A 88 -18.77 13.70 1.45
CA LEU A 88 -19.28 15.06 1.66
C LEU A 88 -20.03 15.17 2.99
N PRO A 89 -20.20 16.39 3.54
CA PRO A 89 -21.06 16.63 4.71
C PRO A 89 -22.50 16.13 4.53
N SER A 90 -22.99 16.09 3.29
CA SER A 90 -24.31 15.53 2.93
C SER A 90 -24.38 14.00 3.03
N GLY A 91 -23.27 13.31 3.30
CA GLY A 91 -23.14 11.86 3.25
C GLY A 91 -22.90 11.30 1.85
N LYS A 92 -22.97 12.14 0.80
CA LYS A 92 -22.68 11.71 -0.57
C LYS A 92 -21.20 11.32 -0.67
N THR A 93 -20.92 10.18 -1.29
CA THR A 93 -19.57 9.62 -1.38
C THR A 93 -19.11 9.53 -2.83
N HIS A 94 -17.84 9.84 -3.08
CA HIS A 94 -17.21 9.82 -4.40
C HIS A 94 -15.84 9.14 -4.34
N GLY A 95 -15.66 8.08 -5.11
CA GLY A 95 -14.33 7.53 -5.40
C GLY A 95 -13.53 8.48 -6.30
N LEU A 96 -12.28 8.75 -5.93
CA LEU A 96 -11.40 9.66 -6.66
C LEU A 96 -10.46 8.87 -7.59
N ALA A 97 -10.04 9.50 -8.68
CA ALA A 97 -9.03 8.95 -9.58
C ALA A 97 -7.61 9.27 -9.09
N PRO A 98 -6.59 8.48 -9.46
CA PRO A 98 -6.65 7.22 -10.24
C PRO A 98 -7.01 6.00 -9.38
N ARG A 99 -7.61 4.98 -10.01
CA ARG A 99 -7.91 3.69 -9.35
C ARG A 99 -6.67 2.82 -9.31
N ARG A 100 -6.19 2.45 -8.11
CA ARG A 100 -4.94 1.70 -7.93
C ARG A 100 -5.10 0.26 -7.42
N PHE A 101 -6.33 -0.19 -7.17
CA PHE A 101 -6.58 -1.55 -6.70
C PHE A 101 -6.21 -2.61 -7.73
N VAL A 102 -5.68 -3.72 -7.22
CA VAL A 102 -5.30 -4.88 -8.00
C VAL A 102 -6.53 -5.75 -8.21
N ARG A 103 -6.74 -6.15 -9.46
CA ARG A 103 -7.85 -7.02 -9.88
C ARG A 103 -7.47 -8.49 -9.74
N GLY A 104 -8.44 -9.32 -9.36
CA GLY A 104 -8.27 -10.77 -9.26
C GLY A 104 -7.17 -11.14 -8.26
N LEU A 105 -7.14 -10.45 -7.13
CA LEU A 105 -6.05 -10.57 -6.17
C LEU A 105 -5.97 -11.99 -5.61
N ALA A 106 -7.10 -12.59 -5.26
CA ALA A 106 -7.17 -13.95 -4.72
C ALA A 106 -6.59 -15.00 -5.68
N GLN A 107 -6.72 -14.81 -7.00
CA GLN A 107 -6.19 -15.73 -8.00
C GLN A 107 -4.68 -15.52 -8.28
N ARG A 108 -4.12 -14.39 -7.85
CA ARG A 108 -2.72 -14.02 -8.10
C ARG A 108 -1.80 -14.25 -6.91
N VAL A 109 -2.37 -14.38 -5.70
CA VAL A 109 -1.60 -14.63 -4.48
C VAL A 109 -1.18 -16.10 -4.43
N ASN A 110 0.13 -16.33 -4.27
CA ASN A 110 0.70 -17.68 -4.22
C ASN A 110 0.84 -18.23 -2.79
N ALA A 111 0.99 -17.35 -1.79
CA ALA A 111 1.11 -17.70 -0.38
C ALA A 111 0.86 -16.46 0.49
N THR A 112 0.40 -16.66 1.72
CA THR A 112 0.24 -15.61 2.74
C THR A 112 1.25 -15.72 3.87
N GLU A 113 2.01 -16.81 3.91
CA GLU A 113 3.10 -17.01 4.86
C GLU A 113 4.45 -16.61 4.23
N PRO A 114 5.27 -15.81 4.92
CA PRO A 114 6.57 -15.39 4.41
C PRO A 114 7.56 -16.56 4.41
N ARG A 115 8.27 -16.74 3.30
CA ARG A 115 9.35 -17.75 3.19
C ARG A 115 10.64 -17.36 3.92
N LEU A 116 10.83 -16.07 4.14
CA LEU A 116 12.00 -15.50 4.82
C LEU A 116 11.54 -14.80 6.09
N GLY A 117 12.26 -15.02 7.19
CA GLY A 117 12.10 -14.22 8.39
C GLY A 117 12.56 -12.77 8.18
N PRO A 118 12.13 -11.82 9.02
CA PRO A 118 12.40 -10.39 8.83
C PRO A 118 13.89 -10.05 8.64
N SER A 119 14.78 -10.57 9.50
CA SER A 119 16.22 -10.31 9.40
C SER A 119 16.82 -10.82 8.09
N ALA A 120 16.44 -12.04 7.67
CA ALA A 120 16.92 -12.61 6.41
C ALA A 120 16.41 -11.83 5.20
N ALA A 121 15.18 -11.32 5.23
CA ALA A 121 14.62 -10.48 4.18
C ALA A 121 15.40 -9.16 4.03
N VAL A 122 15.75 -8.50 5.14
CA VAL A 122 16.56 -7.27 5.12
C VAL A 122 17.96 -7.55 4.58
N SER A 123 18.66 -8.57 5.09
CA SER A 123 20.00 -8.91 4.60
C SER A 123 20.00 -9.28 3.11
N SER A 124 18.96 -9.98 2.63
CA SER A 124 18.81 -10.28 1.20
C SER A 124 18.59 -9.02 0.37
N ALA A 125 17.80 -8.06 0.85
CA ALA A 125 17.57 -6.79 0.17
C ALA A 125 18.84 -5.94 0.11
N GLU A 126 19.61 -5.86 1.20
CA GLU A 126 20.90 -5.16 1.26
C GLU A 126 21.92 -5.75 0.27
N ALA A 127 22.02 -7.08 0.22
CA ALA A 127 22.91 -7.77 -0.72
C ALA A 127 22.53 -7.47 -2.18
N HIS A 128 21.24 -7.47 -2.49
CA HIS A 128 20.73 -7.13 -3.82
C HIS A 128 21.06 -5.69 -4.21
N VAL A 129 20.80 -4.72 -3.32
CA VAL A 129 21.11 -3.30 -3.56
C VAL A 129 22.61 -3.10 -3.77
N ARG A 130 23.46 -3.73 -2.95
CA ARG A 130 24.92 -3.64 -3.09
C ARG A 130 25.39 -4.15 -4.46
N ALA A 131 24.91 -5.33 -4.87
CA ALA A 131 25.26 -5.91 -6.16
C ALA A 131 24.84 -5.00 -7.33
N PHE A 132 23.63 -4.42 -7.27
CA PHE A 132 23.15 -3.47 -8.27
C PHE A 132 24.06 -2.24 -8.39
N MET A 133 24.46 -1.64 -7.26
CA MET A 133 25.33 -0.46 -7.24
C MET A 133 26.74 -0.75 -7.76
N SER A 134 27.29 -1.93 -7.46
CA SER A 134 28.59 -2.35 -7.99
C SER A 134 28.55 -2.54 -9.51
N ALA A 135 27.49 -3.14 -10.05
CA ALA A 135 27.32 -3.31 -11.49
C ALA A 135 27.16 -1.96 -12.23
N ALA A 136 26.42 -1.01 -11.65
CA ALA A 136 26.24 0.32 -12.23
C ALA A 136 27.53 1.15 -12.29
N THR A 137 28.50 0.87 -11.41
CA THR A 137 29.80 1.56 -11.40
C THR A 137 30.79 0.96 -12.42
N SER A 138 30.44 -0.17 -13.04
CA SER A 138 31.31 -0.95 -13.93
C SER A 138 31.07 -0.68 -15.42
N GLU A 139 30.44 0.44 -15.81
CA GLU A 139 30.41 0.84 -17.22
C GLU A 139 31.83 0.96 -17.78
N PRO A 140 32.09 0.49 -19.01
CA PRO A 140 33.44 0.42 -19.54
C PRO A 140 33.99 1.84 -19.65
N GLU A 141 35.17 2.04 -19.06
CA GLU A 141 36.09 3.11 -19.44
C GLU A 141 36.10 3.14 -20.97
N ILE A 142 35.49 4.16 -21.57
CA ILE A 142 35.61 4.39 -23.01
C ILE A 142 37.09 4.58 -23.23
N ALA A 143 37.77 3.51 -23.66
CA ALA A 143 39.15 3.56 -24.08
C ALA A 143 39.21 4.67 -25.12
N THR A 144 39.77 5.81 -24.73
CA THR A 144 40.12 6.87 -25.64
C THR A 144 41.05 6.22 -26.64
N ARG A 145 40.51 5.91 -27.82
CA ARG A 145 41.31 5.52 -28.97
C ARG A 145 42.20 6.72 -29.27
N THR A 146 43.39 6.74 -28.69
CA THR A 146 44.46 7.67 -29.04
C THR A 146 44.81 7.35 -30.48
N ASP A 147 44.21 8.09 -31.42
CA ASP A 147 44.71 8.16 -32.79
C ASP A 147 46.07 8.87 -32.70
N ALA A 148 47.13 8.08 -32.50
CA ALA A 148 48.50 8.55 -32.63
C ALA A 148 48.75 8.93 -34.09
N PRO A 149 49.52 10.01 -34.37
CA PRO A 149 49.82 10.40 -35.74
C PRO A 149 50.73 9.35 -36.38
N ASN A 150 50.40 8.94 -37.60
CA ASN A 150 51.21 8.06 -38.43
C ASN A 150 52.52 8.76 -38.82
N GLU A 151 53.58 8.59 -38.01
CA GLU A 151 54.95 8.87 -38.43
C GLU A 151 55.55 7.63 -39.09
N GLY A 152 55.64 7.64 -40.42
CA GLY A 152 56.37 6.59 -41.14
C GLY A 152 56.06 6.44 -42.62
N ALA A 153 56.46 7.42 -43.46
CA ALA A 153 56.82 7.15 -44.85
C ALA A 153 57.92 8.13 -45.29
N SER A 154 59.16 7.69 -45.13
CA SER A 154 60.38 8.31 -45.66
C SER A 154 60.86 7.52 -46.88
N ALA A 155 61.36 8.25 -47.91
CA ALA A 155 62.37 7.91 -48.94
C ALA A 155 61.92 8.38 -50.35
N ALA A 156 62.47 9.46 -50.91
CA ALA A 156 63.73 9.55 -51.70
C ALA A 156 63.38 9.72 -53.21
N PRO A 157 64.27 10.18 -54.13
CA PRO A 157 65.70 10.49 -53.99
C PRO A 157 66.08 11.98 -53.96
#